data_AF-A0A7I7WY82-F1
#
_entry.id   AF-A0A7I7WY82-F1
#
_cell.length_a   1.000
_cell.length_b   1.000
_cell.length_c   1.000
_cell.angle_alpha   90.00
_cell.angle_beta   90.00
_cell.angle_gamma   90.00
#
_symmetry.space_group_name_H-M   'P 1'
#
loop_
_entity.id
_entity.type
_entity.pdbx_description
1 polymer ?
#
loop_
_entity_poly.entity_id
_entity_poly.type
_entity_poly.pdbx_seq_one_letter_code
_entity_poly.pdbx_strand_id
1 'polypeptide(L)'
;MDRELIAGSGPRPKAIDSIGEVLTEDEEAAKRRVEDTPAETWFALSKWAKQTDNLQSWERSLAFSLGRNASQGKPPSRKQANHGVRILDQAEDLGFRGAP
;
A
#
# COMPACT_ATOMS: atom_id res chain seq x y z
N MET A 1 8.69 32.73 28.90
CA MET A 1 8.43 31.29 28.68
C MET A 1 7.27 31.27 27.72
N ASP A 2 7.53 31.39 26.41
CA ASP A 2 6.47 31.67 25.44
C ASP A 2 6.78 30.86 24.18
N ARG A 3 6.24 29.63 24.16
CA ARG A 3 6.24 28.74 22.99
C ARG A 3 4.82 28.67 22.48
N GLU A 4 4.55 29.35 21.37
CA GLU A 4 3.48 28.99 20.45
C GLU A 4 3.85 29.44 19.03
N LEU A 5 3.99 28.49 18.11
CA LEU A 5 3.83 28.67 16.67
C LEU A 5 3.40 27.32 16.05
N ILE A 6 2.11 27.05 16.17
CA ILE A 6 1.18 26.50 15.15
C ILE A 6 1.83 25.63 14.06
N ALA A 7 1.65 24.31 14.17
CA ALA A 7 1.89 23.37 13.06
C ALA A 7 0.75 23.47 12.04
N GLY A 8 1.01 24.15 10.91
CA GLY A 8 0.07 24.25 9.79
C GLY A 8 -0.15 22.90 9.10
N SER A 9 -1.31 22.26 9.35
CA SER A 9 -1.88 21.26 8.44
C SER A 9 -2.69 21.97 7.37
N GLY A 10 -2.00 22.50 6.36
CA GLY A 10 -2.64 22.81 5.08
C GLY A 10 -2.94 21.49 4.34
N PRO A 11 -4.08 21.37 3.63
CA PRO A 11 -4.32 20.22 2.78
C PRO A 11 -3.22 20.17 1.72
N ARG A 12 -2.40 19.12 1.74
CA ARG A 12 -1.44 18.84 0.66
C ARG A 12 -2.24 18.77 -0.65
N PRO A 13 -1.89 19.56 -1.68
CA PRO A 13 -2.57 19.45 -2.96
C PRO A 13 -2.42 18.00 -3.42
N LYS A 14 -3.55 17.34 -3.69
CA LYS A 14 -3.54 16.07 -4.43
C LYS A 14 -2.82 16.37 -5.72
N ALA A 15 -1.66 15.75 -5.90
CA ALA A 15 -1.09 15.59 -7.23
C ALA A 15 -2.19 14.89 -8.03
N ILE A 16 -2.91 15.72 -8.76
CA ILE A 16 -3.73 15.40 -9.90
C ILE A 16 -2.84 14.46 -10.72
N ASP A 17 -3.21 13.18 -10.81
CA ASP A 17 -2.65 12.25 -11.79
C ASP A 17 -3.03 12.82 -13.16
N SER A 18 -2.30 13.85 -13.57
CA SER A 18 -2.57 14.65 -14.75
C SER A 18 -1.80 14.06 -15.92
N ILE A 19 -2.57 13.69 -16.95
CA ILE A 19 -2.19 13.49 -18.35
C ILE A 19 -1.62 12.10 -18.66
N GLY A 20 -2.52 11.18 -19.02
CA GLY A 20 -2.30 10.19 -20.09
C GLY A 20 -1.01 9.37 -20.08
N GLU A 21 -0.43 9.11 -18.91
CA GLU A 21 0.74 8.24 -18.80
C GLU A 21 0.25 6.80 -18.96
N VAL A 22 0.48 6.23 -20.15
CA VAL A 22 0.28 4.81 -20.41
C VAL A 22 1.18 4.06 -19.45
N LEU A 23 0.57 3.24 -18.58
CA LEU A 23 1.30 2.36 -17.69
C LEU A 23 2.17 1.44 -18.55
N THR A 24 3.41 1.20 -18.13
CA THR A 24 4.19 0.12 -18.76
C THR A 24 3.49 -1.23 -18.49
N GLU A 25 3.77 -2.23 -19.31
CA GLU A 25 3.20 -3.58 -19.12
C GLU A 25 3.47 -4.12 -17.70
N ASP A 26 4.68 -3.86 -17.17
CA ASP A 26 5.04 -4.19 -15.80
C ASP A 26 4.20 -3.45 -14.75
N GLU A 27 3.89 -2.17 -14.96
CA GLU A 27 3.04 -1.39 -14.06
C GLU A 27 1.58 -1.83 -14.11
N GLU A 28 1.08 -2.21 -15.29
CA GLU A 28 -0.26 -2.81 -15.43
C GLU A 28 -0.34 -4.17 -14.73
N ALA A 29 0.67 -5.02 -14.89
CA ALA A 29 0.76 -6.31 -14.22
C ALA A 29 0.82 -6.14 -12.70
N ALA A 30 1.65 -5.21 -12.21
CA ALA A 30 1.73 -4.88 -10.79
C ALA A 30 0.39 -4.39 -10.24
N LYS A 31 -0.28 -3.50 -10.99
CA LYS A 31 -1.60 -2.98 -10.62
C LYS A 31 -2.64 -4.09 -10.55
N ARG A 32 -2.72 -4.96 -11.56
CA ARG A 32 -3.65 -6.11 -11.58
C ARG A 32 -3.40 -7.03 -10.39
N ARG A 33 -2.16 -7.43 -10.12
CA ARG A 33 -1.84 -8.31 -8.98
C ARG A 33 -2.27 -7.69 -7.64
N VAL A 34 -2.05 -6.39 -7.45
CA VAL A 34 -2.47 -5.69 -6.23
C VAL A 34 -4.00 -5.55 -6.14
N GLU A 35 -4.68 -5.31 -7.25
CA GLU A 35 -6.14 -5.24 -7.34
C GLU A 35 -6.81 -6.58 -7.08
N ASP A 36 -6.25 -7.66 -7.63
CA ASP A 36 -6.77 -9.03 -7.50
C ASP A 36 -6.49 -9.63 -6.11
N THR A 37 -5.57 -9.04 -5.34
CA THR A 37 -5.25 -9.50 -3.98
C THR A 37 -6.41 -9.17 -3.02
N PRO A 38 -7.03 -10.17 -2.37
CA PRO A 38 -8.16 -9.94 -1.47
C PRO A 38 -7.80 -9.04 -0.28
N ALA A 39 -8.78 -8.26 0.19
CA ALA A 39 -8.62 -7.40 1.36
C ALA A 39 -8.11 -8.15 2.60
N GLU A 40 -8.60 -9.37 2.82
CA GLU A 40 -8.21 -10.24 3.93
C GLU A 40 -6.73 -10.61 3.89
N THR A 41 -6.19 -10.85 2.69
CA THR A 41 -4.76 -11.14 2.50
C THR A 41 -3.90 -9.93 2.88
N TRP A 42 -4.31 -8.72 2.48
CA TRP A 42 -3.63 -7.49 2.87
C TRP A 42 -3.64 -7.24 4.38
N PHE A 43 -4.77 -7.48 5.04
CA PHE A 43 -4.87 -7.36 6.50
C PHE A 43 -4.05 -8.44 7.22
N ALA A 44 -4.08 -9.67 6.72
CA ALA A 44 -3.26 -10.77 7.23
C ALA A 44 -1.77 -10.46 7.11
N LEU A 45 -1.32 -9.92 5.97
CA LEU A 45 0.06 -9.50 5.74
C LEU A 45 0.47 -8.41 6.74
N SER A 46 -0.34 -7.36 6.89
CA SER A 46 -0.06 -6.27 7.84
C SER A 46 0.07 -6.79 9.29
N LYS A 47 -0.82 -7.72 9.69
CA LYS A 47 -0.79 -8.35 11.01
C LYS A 47 0.44 -9.25 11.18
N TRP A 48 0.70 -10.13 10.22
CA TRP A 48 1.85 -11.04 10.22
C TRP A 48 3.16 -10.25 10.32
N ALA A 49 3.33 -9.22 9.50
CA ALA A 49 4.52 -8.39 9.50
C ALA A 49 4.73 -7.62 10.80
N LYS A 50 3.66 -7.29 11.53
CA LYS A 50 3.76 -6.72 12.89
C LYS A 50 4.23 -7.75 13.91
N GLN A 51 3.83 -9.02 13.75
CA GLN A 51 4.16 -10.10 14.68
C GLN A 51 5.58 -10.64 14.47
N THR A 52 6.06 -10.63 13.23
CA THR A 52 7.39 -11.15 12.86
C THR A 52 8.47 -10.06 12.74
N ASP A 53 8.07 -8.79 12.72
CA ASP A 53 8.93 -7.63 12.44
C ASP A 53 9.69 -7.73 11.10
N ASN A 54 9.11 -8.44 10.12
CA ASN A 54 9.72 -8.72 8.83
C ASN A 54 9.59 -7.57 7.81
N LEU A 55 8.69 -6.61 8.03
CA LEU A 55 8.49 -5.45 7.14
C LEU A 55 8.62 -4.14 7.90
N GLN A 56 9.03 -3.09 7.19
CA GLN A 56 9.14 -1.73 7.71
C GLN A 56 7.77 -1.18 8.14
N SER A 57 7.77 -0.23 9.08
CA SER A 57 6.54 0.41 9.58
C SER A 57 5.66 1.01 8.48
N TRP A 58 6.26 1.59 7.43
CA TRP A 58 5.52 2.16 6.31
C TRP A 58 4.93 1.08 5.38
N GLU A 59 5.61 -0.06 5.20
CA GLU A 59 5.12 -1.19 4.41
C GLU A 59 3.91 -1.85 5.08
N ARG A 60 3.98 -2.05 6.41
CA ARG A 60 2.84 -2.53 7.21
C ARG A 60 1.63 -1.61 7.11
N SER A 61 1.89 -0.29 7.11
CA SER A 61 0.85 0.74 6.97
C SER A 61 0.25 0.75 5.57
N LEU A 62 1.08 0.57 4.53
CA LEU A 62 0.63 0.47 3.15
C LEU A 62 -0.21 -0.79 2.92
N ALA A 63 0.21 -1.95 3.42
CA ALA A 63 -0.56 -3.18 3.35
C ALA A 63 -1.95 -3.01 3.99
N PHE A 64 -2.03 -2.39 5.16
CA PHE A 64 -3.32 -2.07 5.79
C PHE A 64 -4.18 -1.13 4.93
N SER A 65 -3.58 -0.11 4.32
CA SER A 65 -4.28 0.80 3.41
C SER A 65 -4.79 0.10 2.14
N LEU A 66 -4.02 -0.83 1.58
CA LEU A 66 -4.41 -1.63 0.42
C LEU A 66 -5.58 -2.56 0.77
N GLY A 67 -5.57 -3.16 1.95
CA GLY A 67 -6.72 -3.93 2.46
C GLY A 67 -7.99 -3.09 2.56
N ARG A 68 -7.90 -1.84 3.04
CA ARG A 68 -9.04 -0.90 3.07
C ARG A 68 -9.53 -0.52 1.68
N ASN A 69 -8.63 -0.37 0.71
CA ASN A 69 -8.99 -0.06 -0.68
C ASN A 69 -9.73 -1.25 -1.31
N ALA A 70 -9.16 -2.45 -1.20
CA ALA A 70 -9.75 -3.69 -1.70
C ALA A 70 -11.12 -3.97 -1.07
N SER A 71 -11.28 -3.77 0.25
CA SER A 71 -12.57 -3.97 0.93
C SER A 71 -13.65 -2.97 0.50
N GLN A 72 -13.26 -1.87 -0.13
CA GLN A 72 -14.16 -0.83 -0.65
C GLN A 72 -14.30 -0.90 -2.18
N GLY A 73 -13.70 -1.89 -2.84
CA GLY A 73 -13.65 -1.98 -4.31
C GLY A 73 -12.94 -0.80 -4.97
N LYS A 74 -12.01 -0.15 -4.25
CA LYS A 74 -11.25 1.00 -4.77
C LYS A 74 -9.93 0.54 -5.35
N PRO A 75 -9.60 0.91 -6.60
CA PRO A 75 -8.31 0.56 -7.20
C PRO A 75 -7.17 1.30 -6.48
N PRO A 76 -5.97 0.69 -6.38
CA PRO A 76 -4.77 1.36 -5.91
C PRO A 76 -4.33 2.44 -6.91
N SER A 77 -3.64 3.48 -6.40
CA SER A 77 -2.88 4.37 -7.28
C SER A 77 -1.67 3.66 -7.89
N ARG A 78 -1.08 4.21 -8.96
CA ARG A 78 0.14 3.67 -9.60
C ARG A 78 1.27 3.41 -8.59
N LYS A 79 1.52 4.37 -7.69
CA LYS A 79 2.54 4.21 -6.64
C LYS A 79 2.19 3.11 -5.64
N GLN A 80 0.91 3.02 -5.26
CA GLN A 80 0.45 1.96 -4.37
C GLN A 80 0.56 0.58 -5.02
N ALA A 81 0.31 0.46 -6.33
CA ALA A 81 0.52 -0.77 -7.09
C ALA A 81 2.00 -1.19 -7.10
N ASN A 82 2.89 -0.27 -7.49
CA ASN A 82 4.33 -0.55 -7.58
C ASN A 82 4.96 -0.91 -6.22
N HIS A 83 4.53 -0.27 -5.13
CA HIS A 83 4.98 -0.66 -3.79
C HIS A 83 4.28 -1.90 -3.27
N GLY A 84 2.99 -2.07 -3.58
CA GLY A 84 2.18 -3.21 -3.14
C GLY A 84 2.72 -4.52 -3.68
N VAL A 85 3.07 -4.58 -4.98
CA VAL A 85 3.63 -5.80 -5.57
C VAL A 85 4.95 -6.19 -4.92
N ARG A 86 5.84 -5.23 -4.65
CA ARG A 86 7.12 -5.47 -3.97
C ARG A 86 6.94 -5.97 -2.54
N ILE A 87 5.94 -5.45 -1.84
CA ILE A 87 5.58 -5.91 -0.49
C ILE A 87 5.07 -7.35 -0.53
N LEU A 88 4.27 -7.73 -1.54
CA LEU A 88 3.82 -9.11 -1.72
C LEU A 88 5.02 -10.04 -1.95
N ASP A 89 5.88 -9.70 -2.90
CA ASP A 89 7.09 -10.49 -3.21
C ASP A 89 7.98 -10.66 -1.97
N GLN A 90 8.30 -9.56 -1.30
CA GLN A 90 9.10 -9.59 -0.08
C GLN A 90 8.43 -10.40 1.02
N ALA A 91 7.10 -10.30 1.19
CA ALA A 91 6.39 -11.09 2.20
C ALA A 91 6.43 -12.59 1.86
N GLU A 92 6.22 -12.97 0.60
CA GLU A 92 6.28 -14.35 0.12
C GLU A 92 7.67 -14.97 0.35
N ASP A 93 8.74 -14.22 0.02
CA ASP A 93 10.13 -14.59 0.25
C ASP A 93 10.45 -14.77 1.74
N LEU A 94 9.87 -13.92 2.59
CA LEU A 94 10.00 -13.97 4.04
C LEU A 94 9.06 -15.00 4.71
N GLY A 95 8.33 -15.79 3.92
CA GLY A 95 7.55 -16.93 4.40
C GLY A 95 6.07 -16.64 4.70
N PHE A 96 5.54 -15.49 4.28
CA PHE A 96 4.10 -15.26 4.29
C PHE A 96 3.41 -16.19 3.26
N ARG A 97 2.23 -16.71 3.61
CA ARG A 97 1.48 -17.68 2.78
C ARG A 97 0.02 -17.28 2.56
N GLY A 98 -0.33 -16.00 2.78
CA GLY A 98 -1.69 -15.51 2.60
C GLY A 98 -2.59 -15.68 3.83
N ALA A 99 -3.82 -15.19 3.70
CA ALA A 99 -4.89 -15.54 4.63
C ALA A 99 -5.36 -16.99 4.35
N PRO A 100 -5.73 -17.76 5.38
CA PRO A 100 -6.29 -19.11 5.21
C PRO A 100 -7.66 -19.10 4.53
#